data_AF-A0A4Q5Y1H1-F1
#
_entry.id   AF-A0A4Q5Y1H1-F1
#
_cell.length_a   1.000
_cell.length_b   1.000
_cell.length_c   1.000
_cell.angle_alpha   90.00
_cell.angle_beta   90.00
_cell.angle_gamma   90.00
#
_symmetry.space_group_name_H-M   'P 1'
#
loop_
_entity.id
_entity.type
_entity.pdbx_description
1 polymer ?
#
loop_
_entity_poly.entity_id
_entity_poly.type
_entity_poly.pdbx_seq_one_letter_code
_entity_poly.pdbx_strand_id
1 'polypeptide(L)'
;METKEQTQTQQKNEVVANVWGQKDKFVNYYFVRNDTDDTWFIIDTGLAGSAEKIRSMANKLFGAKPPAAIILTHGHFDHTGSVQSLAEGWHVPVYAHYLEFPYLSGKSSYPPPDPKVGGGLMSALSGFYRKEPIDISHLLTALPDDGTIPGLTGWRYIHTPGHSPGHISLFRESDRLLIAGDAFVTTKAESLMATITQKQEISGPPMYFTCDWDAAADSVRRLADLDPLVVASGHG
;
A
#
# COMPACT_ATOMS: atom_id res chain seq x y z
N MET A 1 26.60 -16.18 0.82
CA MET A 1 25.98 -17.11 1.79
C MET A 1 24.95 -16.30 2.56
N GLU A 2 23.66 -16.59 2.37
CA GLU A 2 22.61 -15.98 3.19
C GLU A 2 22.75 -16.46 4.64
N THR A 3 22.53 -15.56 5.60
CA THR A 3 22.61 -15.91 7.03
C THR A 3 21.32 -16.61 7.48
N LYS A 4 21.38 -17.45 8.52
CA LYS A 4 20.19 -18.11 9.10
C LYS A 4 19.07 -17.13 9.48
N GLU A 5 19.43 -15.91 9.89
CA GLU A 5 18.47 -14.86 10.25
C GLU A 5 17.77 -14.28 9.01
N GLN A 6 18.49 -14.13 7.88
CA GLN A 6 17.90 -13.70 6.61
C GLN A 6 16.90 -14.72 6.08
N THR A 7 17.25 -16.02 6.07
CA THR A 7 16.37 -17.09 5.62
C THR A 7 15.09 -17.19 6.47
N GLN A 8 15.20 -17.06 7.80
CA GLN A 8 14.03 -17.05 8.67
C GLN A 8 13.14 -15.81 8.47
N THR A 9 13.74 -14.65 8.18
CA THR A 9 12.99 -13.40 7.93
C THR A 9 12.25 -13.45 6.60
N GLN A 10 12.90 -13.98 5.55
CA GLN A 10 12.28 -14.22 4.24
C GLN A 10 11.06 -15.12 4.40
N GLN A 11 11.20 -16.27 5.08
CA GLN A 11 10.12 -17.26 5.19
C GLN A 11 8.94 -16.79 6.05
N LYS A 12 9.17 -15.97 7.09
CA LYS A 12 8.11 -15.55 8.02
C LYS A 12 7.13 -14.52 7.42
N ASN A 13 7.61 -13.69 6.49
CA ASN A 13 6.84 -12.56 5.95
C ASN A 13 6.48 -12.74 4.48
N GLU A 14 6.83 -13.89 3.88
CA GLU A 14 6.50 -14.20 2.51
C GLU A 14 4.99 -14.40 2.37
N VAL A 15 4.36 -13.65 1.46
CA VAL A 15 2.97 -13.82 1.07
C VAL A 15 2.89 -14.92 0.01
N VAL A 16 3.75 -14.78 -1.00
CA VAL A 16 4.02 -15.72 -2.09
C VAL A 16 5.46 -15.46 -2.55
N ALA A 17 6.02 -16.36 -3.36
CA ALA A 17 7.40 -16.22 -3.84
C ALA A 17 7.68 -14.80 -4.37
N ASN A 18 8.80 -14.23 -3.91
CA ASN A 18 9.27 -12.88 -4.27
C ASN A 18 8.38 -11.71 -3.81
N VAL A 19 7.41 -11.96 -2.92
CA VAL A 19 6.57 -10.92 -2.33
C VAL A 19 6.51 -11.09 -0.82
N TRP A 20 6.98 -10.08 -0.08
CA TRP A 20 6.96 -10.06 1.38
C TRP A 20 6.04 -8.97 1.88
N GLY A 21 5.13 -9.30 2.79
CA GLY A 21 4.23 -8.36 3.44
C GLY A 21 4.67 -8.08 4.86
N GLN A 22 4.66 -6.81 5.26
CA GLN A 22 4.90 -6.44 6.64
C GLN A 22 3.83 -5.50 7.14
N LYS A 23 3.18 -5.92 8.23
CA LYS A 23 2.25 -5.08 8.96
C LYS A 23 3.00 -4.02 9.77
N ASP A 24 2.55 -2.79 9.63
CA ASP A 24 2.86 -1.73 10.57
C ASP A 24 1.98 -1.84 11.83
N LYS A 25 1.26 -0.79 12.22
CA LYS A 25 0.26 -0.88 13.29
C LYS A 25 -1.05 -1.46 12.77
N PHE A 26 -1.62 -0.85 11.74
CA PHE A 26 -2.91 -1.22 11.15
C PHE A 26 -2.91 -1.30 9.62
N VAL A 27 -1.85 -0.79 8.99
CA VAL A 27 -1.58 -0.84 7.54
C VAL A 27 -0.49 -1.84 7.20
N ASN A 28 -0.50 -2.33 5.98
CA ASN A 28 0.48 -3.22 5.40
C ASN A 28 1.26 -2.50 4.29
N TYR A 29 2.54 -2.85 4.16
CA TYR A 29 3.35 -2.51 2.99
C TYR A 29 4.03 -3.78 2.48
N TYR A 30 4.39 -3.77 1.20
CA TYR A 30 4.89 -4.95 0.51
C TYR A 30 6.22 -4.70 -0.17
N PHE A 31 7.11 -5.68 -0.10
CA PHE A 31 8.34 -5.72 -0.88
C PHE A 31 8.14 -6.70 -2.03
N VAL A 32 8.41 -6.26 -3.26
CA VAL A 32 8.24 -7.07 -4.47
C VAL A 32 9.57 -7.15 -5.20
N ARG A 33 10.07 -8.36 -5.40
CA ARG A 33 11.27 -8.61 -6.22
C ARG A 33 10.86 -9.11 -7.61
N ASN A 34 11.50 -8.59 -8.65
CA ASN A 34 11.35 -9.11 -10.01
C ASN A 34 11.95 -10.52 -10.11
N ASP A 35 11.26 -11.38 -10.85
CA ASP A 35 11.72 -12.74 -11.11
C ASP A 35 12.94 -12.77 -12.07
N THR A 36 13.17 -11.68 -12.81
CA THR A 36 14.12 -11.64 -13.94
C THR A 36 15.50 -11.07 -13.63
N ASP A 37 15.63 -10.09 -12.71
CA ASP A 37 16.87 -9.31 -12.56
C ASP A 37 17.17 -8.84 -11.11
N ASP A 38 16.53 -9.46 -10.12
CA ASP A 38 16.66 -9.13 -8.68
C ASP A 38 16.37 -7.65 -8.33
N THR A 39 15.87 -6.83 -9.25
CA THR A 39 15.39 -5.49 -8.91
C THR A 39 14.15 -5.63 -8.04
N TRP A 40 13.94 -4.67 -7.14
CA TRP A 40 12.85 -4.76 -6.19
C TRP A 40 12.18 -3.41 -5.97
N PHE A 41 10.94 -3.45 -5.54
CA PHE A 41 10.05 -2.32 -5.35
C PHE A 41 9.41 -2.42 -3.97
N ILE A 42 8.98 -1.29 -3.44
CA ILE A 42 8.13 -1.27 -2.25
C ILE A 42 6.77 -0.68 -2.61
N ILE A 43 5.72 -1.33 -2.13
CA ILE A 43 4.33 -0.91 -2.27
C ILE A 43 3.88 -0.34 -0.92
N ASP A 44 3.53 0.94 -0.91
CA ASP A 44 3.22 1.76 0.28
C ASP A 44 4.36 1.83 1.32
N THR A 45 4.24 2.73 2.29
CA THR A 45 5.32 3.10 3.21
C THR A 45 4.89 3.22 4.67
N GLY A 46 3.66 2.80 4.98
CA GLY A 46 3.14 2.81 6.34
C GLY A 46 3.09 4.19 6.98
N LEU A 47 3.06 4.22 8.31
CA LEU A 47 2.91 5.45 9.08
C LEU A 47 4.20 6.28 9.14
N ALA A 48 4.06 7.52 9.59
CA ALA A 48 5.20 8.35 9.94
C ALA A 48 6.03 7.68 11.05
N GLY A 49 7.35 7.62 10.85
CA GLY A 49 8.29 6.95 11.74
C GLY A 49 8.61 5.49 11.37
N SER A 50 7.98 4.94 10.33
CA SER A 50 8.20 3.55 9.89
C SER A 50 9.40 3.38 8.95
N ALA A 51 10.02 4.48 8.51
CA ALA A 51 11.18 4.49 7.60
C ALA A 51 12.32 3.56 8.05
N GLU A 52 12.76 3.64 9.31
CA GLU A 52 13.86 2.81 9.82
C GLU A 52 13.48 1.32 9.88
N LYS A 53 12.23 1.00 10.25
CA LYS A 53 11.72 -0.38 10.24
C LYS A 53 11.71 -0.94 8.81
N ILE A 54 11.27 -0.14 7.85
CA ILE A 54 11.24 -0.49 6.43
C ILE A 54 12.66 -0.70 5.89
N ARG A 55 13.59 0.23 6.15
CA ARG A 55 15.01 0.11 5.75
C ARG A 55 15.65 -1.13 6.36
N SER A 56 15.36 -1.43 7.63
CA SER A 56 15.86 -2.63 8.29
C SER A 56 15.38 -3.91 7.62
N MET A 57 14.09 -4.00 7.28
CA MET A 57 13.53 -5.14 6.55
C MET A 57 14.12 -5.26 5.14
N ALA A 58 14.17 -4.15 4.39
CA ALA A 58 14.78 -4.10 3.06
C ALA A 58 16.23 -4.60 3.09
N ASN A 59 17.03 -4.16 4.08
CA ASN A 59 18.41 -4.62 4.25
C ASN A 59 18.50 -6.12 4.55
N LYS A 60 17.53 -6.70 5.30
CA LYS A 60 17.48 -8.14 5.55
C LYS A 60 17.15 -8.92 4.28
N LEU A 61 16.23 -8.43 3.46
CA LEU A 61 15.76 -9.11 2.24
C LEU A 61 16.72 -8.95 1.05
N PHE A 62 17.27 -7.74 0.86
CA PHE A 62 17.96 -7.34 -0.37
C PHE A 62 19.37 -6.77 -0.13
N GLY A 63 19.83 -6.73 1.13
CA GLY A 63 21.10 -6.09 1.49
C GLY A 63 21.05 -4.57 1.26
N ALA A 64 22.20 -3.96 0.97
CA ALA A 64 22.30 -2.51 0.76
C ALA A 64 21.73 -2.02 -0.58
N LYS A 65 21.14 -2.89 -1.41
CA LYS A 65 20.58 -2.54 -2.71
C LYS A 65 19.30 -1.73 -2.51
N PRO A 66 19.21 -0.46 -2.96
CA PRO A 66 17.96 0.30 -2.90
C PRO A 66 16.88 -0.29 -3.82
N PRO A 67 15.60 0.04 -3.61
CA PRO A 67 14.56 -0.32 -4.57
C PRO A 67 14.76 0.42 -5.89
N ALA A 68 14.10 -0.03 -6.94
CA ALA A 68 14.00 0.71 -8.20
C ALA A 68 13.02 1.90 -8.09
N ALA A 69 11.92 1.72 -7.35
CA ALA A 69 10.95 2.77 -7.05
C ALA A 69 10.11 2.42 -5.82
N ILE A 70 9.44 3.44 -5.27
CA ILE A 70 8.30 3.28 -4.37
C ILE A 70 7.02 3.37 -5.21
N ILE A 71 6.05 2.50 -4.98
CA ILE A 71 4.73 2.55 -5.63
C ILE A 71 3.69 2.81 -4.54
N LEU A 72 2.88 3.84 -4.70
CA LEU A 72 1.79 4.14 -3.77
C LEU A 72 0.48 3.61 -4.31
N THR A 73 -0.28 2.91 -3.47
CA THR A 73 -1.66 2.53 -3.81
C THR A 73 -2.56 3.76 -3.83
N HIS A 74 -2.36 4.67 -2.88
CA HIS A 74 -3.06 5.95 -2.77
C HIS A 74 -2.34 6.91 -1.79
N GLY A 75 -2.88 8.13 -1.63
CA GLY A 75 -2.22 9.21 -0.91
C GLY A 75 -2.56 9.38 0.57
N HIS A 76 -3.29 8.46 1.23
CA HIS A 76 -3.58 8.62 2.66
C HIS A 76 -2.31 8.53 3.52
N PHE A 77 -2.34 9.24 4.66
CA PHE A 77 -1.16 9.47 5.51
C PHE A 77 -0.60 8.19 6.15
N ASP A 78 -1.44 7.18 6.30
CA ASP A 78 -1.12 5.88 6.86
C ASP A 78 -0.42 4.96 5.86
N HIS A 79 -0.49 5.27 4.56
CA HIS A 79 0.27 4.58 3.51
C HIS A 79 1.48 5.38 3.03
N THR A 80 1.43 6.71 3.16
CA THR A 80 2.46 7.64 2.67
C THR A 80 3.36 8.18 3.79
N GLY A 81 3.15 7.78 5.04
CA GLY A 81 3.73 8.44 6.20
C GLY A 81 5.26 8.48 6.23
N SER A 82 5.93 7.51 5.60
CA SER A 82 7.40 7.45 5.50
C SER A 82 7.93 7.68 4.07
N VAL A 83 7.08 7.99 3.09
CA VAL A 83 7.47 8.01 1.67
C VAL A 83 8.59 8.99 1.36
N GLN A 84 8.52 10.22 1.87
CA GLN A 84 9.54 11.24 1.60
C GLN A 84 10.91 10.81 2.11
N SER A 85 10.99 10.41 3.38
CA SER A 85 12.25 9.97 4.01
C SER A 85 12.85 8.76 3.30
N LEU A 86 12.02 7.83 2.84
CA LEU A 86 12.47 6.64 2.11
C LEU A 86 12.97 6.99 0.71
N ALA A 87 12.15 7.70 -0.07
CA ALA A 87 12.47 8.08 -1.45
C ALA A 87 13.72 8.96 -1.54
N GLU A 88 13.84 9.97 -0.68
CA GLU A 88 15.03 10.83 -0.62
C GLU A 88 16.27 10.03 -0.22
N GLY A 89 16.20 9.22 0.84
CA GLY A 89 17.37 8.48 1.30
C GLY A 89 17.79 7.31 0.39
N TRP A 90 16.90 6.80 -0.46
CA TRP A 90 17.24 5.83 -1.50
C TRP A 90 17.52 6.47 -2.87
N HIS A 91 17.17 7.75 -3.06
CA HIS A 91 17.24 8.46 -4.33
C HIS A 91 16.43 7.79 -5.44
N VAL A 92 15.18 7.44 -5.14
CA VAL A 92 14.29 6.69 -6.05
C VAL A 92 13.00 7.47 -6.33
N PRO A 93 12.38 7.30 -7.51
CA PRO A 93 11.10 7.91 -7.82
C PRO A 93 9.96 7.27 -7.00
N VAL A 94 8.87 8.03 -6.88
CA VAL A 94 7.60 7.57 -6.32
C VAL A 94 6.57 7.49 -7.45
N TYR A 95 6.14 6.27 -7.76
CA TYR A 95 5.06 6.00 -8.71
C TYR A 95 3.71 6.09 -8.03
N ALA A 96 2.79 6.85 -8.62
CA ALA A 96 1.41 6.97 -8.20
C ALA A 96 0.52 7.25 -9.40
N HIS A 97 -0.78 6.97 -9.26
CA HIS A 97 -1.76 7.42 -10.25
C HIS A 97 -1.84 8.95 -10.27
N TYR A 98 -1.96 9.56 -11.45
CA TYR A 98 -1.92 11.03 -11.59
C TYR A 98 -3.01 11.75 -10.79
N LEU A 99 -4.16 11.10 -10.55
CA LEU A 99 -5.26 11.64 -9.74
C LEU A 99 -4.89 11.79 -8.25
N GLU A 100 -3.83 11.11 -7.76
CA GLU A 100 -3.35 11.29 -6.39
C GLU A 100 -2.40 12.50 -6.24
N PHE A 101 -1.91 13.06 -7.34
CA PHE A 101 -0.88 14.11 -7.31
C PHE A 101 -1.28 15.35 -6.51
N PRO A 102 -2.51 15.89 -6.63
CA PRO A 102 -2.89 17.05 -5.84
C PRO A 102 -2.77 16.81 -4.33
N TYR A 103 -3.02 15.58 -3.86
CA TYR A 103 -2.96 15.21 -2.45
C TYR A 103 -1.52 14.95 -1.99
N LEU A 104 -0.69 14.38 -2.87
CA LEU A 104 0.73 14.09 -2.63
C LEU A 104 1.66 15.30 -2.81
N SER A 105 1.14 16.40 -3.38
CA SER A 105 1.86 17.68 -3.56
C SER A 105 1.33 18.79 -2.65
N GLY A 106 0.49 18.47 -1.66
CA GLY A 106 -0.16 19.44 -0.79
C GLY A 106 -1.06 20.48 -1.46
N LYS A 107 -1.47 20.27 -2.71
CA LYS A 107 -2.38 21.16 -3.46
C LYS A 107 -3.85 20.92 -3.13
N SER A 108 -4.16 19.77 -2.55
CA SER A 108 -5.49 19.35 -2.11
C SER A 108 -5.39 18.54 -0.82
N SER A 109 -6.52 18.31 -0.16
CA SER A 109 -6.65 17.38 0.96
C SER A 109 -7.81 16.45 0.67
N TYR A 110 -7.71 15.19 1.08
CA TYR A 110 -8.86 14.30 1.06
C TYR A 110 -9.97 14.88 1.93
N PRO A 111 -11.25 14.56 1.64
CA PRO A 111 -12.35 14.91 2.52
C PRO A 111 -12.01 14.49 3.96
N PRO A 112 -12.33 15.32 4.97
CA PRO A 112 -12.11 14.92 6.35
C PRO A 112 -12.91 13.64 6.62
N PRO A 113 -12.36 12.69 7.40
CA PRO A 113 -13.04 11.45 7.67
C PRO A 113 -14.41 11.74 8.32
N ASP A 114 -15.47 11.08 7.85
CA ASP A 114 -16.80 11.27 8.44
C ASP A 114 -16.84 10.58 9.82
N PRO A 115 -16.88 11.33 10.94
CA PRO A 115 -16.87 10.73 12.27
C PRO A 115 -18.16 9.94 12.58
N LYS A 116 -19.21 10.11 11.76
CA LYS A 116 -20.49 9.39 11.90
C LYS A 116 -20.49 8.03 11.21
N VAL A 117 -19.48 7.75 10.37
CA VAL A 117 -19.35 6.52 9.60
C VAL A 117 -18.15 5.73 10.12
N GLY A 118 -18.36 4.47 10.53
CA GLY A 118 -17.28 3.57 10.96
C GLY A 118 -16.75 3.80 12.39
N GLY A 119 -17.67 3.98 13.36
CA GLY A 119 -17.33 4.11 14.79
C GLY A 119 -16.23 3.13 15.24
N GLY A 120 -15.24 3.61 15.97
CA GLY A 120 -14.08 2.81 16.37
C GLY A 120 -12.86 3.64 16.79
N LEU A 121 -11.76 2.93 17.10
CA LEU A 121 -10.50 3.51 17.61
C LEU A 121 -9.88 4.53 16.64
N MET A 122 -10.03 4.35 15.33
CA MET A 122 -9.49 5.27 14.32
C MET A 122 -10.21 6.63 14.32
N SER A 123 -11.55 6.64 14.41
CA SER A 123 -12.32 7.88 14.54
C SER A 123 -11.93 8.69 15.79
N ALA A 124 -11.69 8.00 16.91
CA ALA A 124 -11.22 8.62 18.16
C ALA A 124 -9.78 9.16 18.09
N LEU A 125 -8.93 8.58 17.23
CA LEU A 125 -7.53 9.01 17.03
C LEU A 125 -7.36 10.05 15.92
N SER A 126 -8.45 10.49 15.28
CA SER A 126 -8.41 11.45 14.16
C SER A 126 -7.66 12.75 14.47
N GLY A 127 -7.68 13.20 15.73
CA GLY A 127 -6.93 14.37 16.19
C GLY A 127 -5.40 14.23 16.16
N PHE A 128 -4.88 13.00 16.07
CA PHE A 128 -3.44 12.69 16.00
C PHE A 128 -2.95 12.46 14.57
N TYR A 129 -3.84 12.43 13.57
CA TYR A 129 -3.43 12.34 12.18
C TYR A 129 -2.68 13.62 11.77
N ARG A 130 -1.68 13.47 10.89
CA ARG A 130 -0.91 14.62 10.39
C ARG A 130 -1.90 15.57 9.70
N LYS A 131 -1.96 16.80 10.18
CA LYS A 131 -2.81 17.86 9.63
C LYS A 131 -2.17 18.56 8.44
N GLU A 132 -0.86 18.42 8.28
CA GLU A 132 -0.12 19.03 7.19
C GLU A 132 0.01 18.05 6.01
N PRO A 133 -0.41 18.46 4.80
CA PRO A 133 -0.22 17.69 3.59
C PRO A 133 1.26 17.43 3.34
N ILE A 134 1.57 16.24 2.83
CA ILE A 134 2.89 15.95 2.31
C ILE A 134 3.10 16.69 0.97
N ASP A 135 4.32 17.17 0.71
CA ASP A 135 4.72 17.65 -0.61
C ASP A 135 5.94 16.87 -1.10
N ILE A 136 5.67 15.83 -1.88
CA ILE A 136 6.68 15.04 -2.59
C ILE A 136 6.64 15.30 -4.10
N SER A 137 6.13 16.45 -4.54
CA SER A 137 5.95 16.76 -5.96
C SER A 137 7.21 16.56 -6.82
N HIS A 138 8.38 16.81 -6.25
CA HIS A 138 9.69 16.63 -6.90
C HIS A 138 10.13 15.16 -7.05
N LEU A 139 9.47 14.22 -6.38
CA LEU A 139 9.74 12.78 -6.41
C LEU A 139 8.70 12.01 -7.22
N LEU A 140 7.54 12.62 -7.48
CA LEU A 140 6.41 11.97 -8.13
C LEU A 140 6.69 11.71 -9.61
N THR A 141 6.39 10.50 -10.04
CA THR A 141 6.32 10.10 -11.45
C THR A 141 4.99 9.39 -11.69
N ALA A 142 4.27 9.80 -12.73
CA ALA A 142 2.96 9.24 -13.00
C ALA A 142 3.11 7.81 -13.54
N LEU A 143 2.26 6.90 -13.07
CA LEU A 143 2.10 5.61 -13.72
C LEU A 143 1.53 5.80 -15.15
N PRO A 144 2.02 5.05 -16.15
CA PRO A 144 1.49 5.13 -17.51
C PRO A 144 0.06 4.59 -17.62
N ASP A 145 -0.81 5.24 -18.39
CA ASP A 145 -2.24 4.89 -18.53
C ASP A 145 -2.52 3.49 -19.11
N ASP A 146 -1.49 2.77 -19.59
CA ASP A 146 -1.60 1.42 -20.12
C ASP A 146 -1.63 0.31 -19.05
N GLY A 147 -1.59 0.69 -17.76
CA GLY A 147 -1.63 -0.25 -16.65
C GLY A 147 -0.27 -0.87 -16.32
N THR A 148 0.79 -0.53 -17.05
CA THR A 148 2.14 -1.03 -16.76
C THR A 148 2.78 -0.30 -15.59
N ILE A 149 3.78 -0.94 -14.98
CA ILE A 149 4.58 -0.35 -13.92
C ILE A 149 6.03 -0.32 -14.40
N PRO A 150 6.64 0.86 -14.63
CA PRO A 150 7.99 0.95 -15.17
C PRO A 150 9.00 0.15 -14.33
N GLY A 151 9.64 -0.82 -14.97
CA GLY A 151 10.64 -1.68 -14.35
C GLY A 151 10.10 -2.86 -13.53
N LEU A 152 8.79 -2.96 -13.25
CA LEU A 152 8.22 -4.10 -12.51
C LEU A 152 7.52 -5.06 -13.49
N THR A 153 8.26 -6.09 -13.92
CA THR A 153 7.82 -7.01 -14.98
C THR A 153 6.86 -8.08 -14.45
N GLY A 154 5.86 -8.48 -15.26
CA GLY A 154 4.86 -9.48 -14.86
C GLY A 154 3.74 -8.95 -13.96
N TRP A 155 3.76 -7.64 -13.70
CA TRP A 155 2.73 -6.94 -12.93
C TRP A 155 2.00 -5.93 -13.81
N ARG A 156 0.75 -5.68 -13.45
CA ARG A 156 -0.01 -4.51 -13.91
C ARG A 156 -0.73 -3.87 -12.74
N TYR A 157 -0.94 -2.56 -12.81
CA TYR A 157 -1.86 -1.88 -11.92
C TYR A 157 -3.26 -1.81 -12.55
N ILE A 158 -4.28 -1.83 -11.69
CA ILE A 158 -5.67 -1.58 -12.04
C ILE A 158 -6.09 -0.30 -11.30
N HIS A 159 -6.61 0.68 -12.04
CA HIS A 159 -7.22 1.86 -11.42
C HIS A 159 -8.50 1.48 -10.70
N THR A 160 -8.50 1.59 -9.37
CA THR A 160 -9.56 1.15 -8.46
C THR A 160 -10.06 2.31 -7.60
N PRO A 161 -10.65 3.36 -8.20
CA PRO A 161 -11.16 4.52 -7.49
C PRO A 161 -12.29 4.14 -6.53
N GLY A 162 -12.53 5.02 -5.56
CA GLY A 162 -13.63 4.92 -4.60
C GLY A 162 -13.15 5.24 -3.19
N HIS A 163 -12.13 4.51 -2.73
CA HIS A 163 -11.45 4.85 -1.49
C HIS A 163 -10.70 6.19 -1.60
N SER A 164 -9.98 6.37 -2.70
CA SER A 164 -9.47 7.66 -3.17
C SER A 164 -9.68 7.79 -4.68
N PRO A 165 -9.60 8.99 -5.28
CA PRO A 165 -9.85 9.18 -6.72
C PRO A 165 -8.85 8.45 -7.62
N GLY A 166 -7.58 8.40 -7.23
CA GLY A 166 -6.51 7.73 -7.95
C GLY A 166 -6.06 6.41 -7.32
N HIS A 167 -6.85 5.81 -6.44
CA HIS A 167 -6.49 4.54 -5.83
C HIS A 167 -6.18 3.48 -6.89
N ILE A 168 -5.14 2.67 -6.68
CA ILE A 168 -4.77 1.54 -7.54
C ILE A 168 -4.64 0.25 -6.73
N SER A 169 -4.83 -0.86 -7.42
CA SER A 169 -4.47 -2.20 -6.96
C SER A 169 -3.47 -2.81 -7.93
N LEU A 170 -2.61 -3.70 -7.48
CA LEU A 170 -1.58 -4.34 -8.31
C LEU A 170 -1.88 -5.83 -8.46
N PHE A 171 -1.72 -6.37 -9.66
CA PHE A 171 -1.98 -7.77 -9.97
C PHE A 171 -0.79 -8.41 -10.67
N ARG A 172 -0.38 -9.58 -10.17
CA ARG A 172 0.62 -10.44 -10.80
C ARG A 172 -0.06 -11.65 -11.41
N GLU A 173 0.03 -11.77 -12.73
CA GLU A 173 -0.74 -12.76 -13.49
C GLU A 173 -0.24 -14.19 -13.31
N SER A 174 1.07 -14.36 -13.07
CA SER A 174 1.73 -15.68 -13.00
C SER A 174 1.22 -16.56 -11.86
N ASP A 175 0.83 -15.97 -10.73
CA ASP A 175 0.32 -16.67 -9.55
C ASP A 175 -1.02 -16.12 -9.04
N ARG A 176 -1.64 -15.21 -9.80
CA ARG A 176 -2.93 -14.57 -9.48
C ARG A 176 -2.91 -13.89 -8.11
N LEU A 177 -1.77 -13.32 -7.73
CA LEU A 177 -1.63 -12.47 -6.55
C LEU A 177 -2.24 -11.09 -6.83
N LEU A 178 -3.11 -10.65 -5.93
CA LEU A 178 -3.66 -9.30 -5.89
C LEU A 178 -3.16 -8.55 -4.65
N ILE A 179 -2.42 -7.46 -4.86
CA ILE A 179 -2.24 -6.42 -3.84
C ILE A 179 -3.40 -5.44 -3.99
N ALA A 180 -4.41 -5.58 -3.14
CA ALA A 180 -5.68 -4.87 -3.26
C ALA A 180 -5.57 -3.38 -2.89
N GLY A 181 -4.56 -2.98 -2.12
CA GLY A 181 -4.56 -1.70 -1.43
C GLY A 181 -5.77 -1.62 -0.49
N ASP A 182 -6.40 -0.46 -0.42
CA ASP A 182 -7.62 -0.23 0.37
C ASP A 182 -8.90 -0.30 -0.47
N ALA A 183 -8.87 -0.93 -1.65
CA ALA A 183 -10.09 -1.23 -2.42
C ALA A 183 -11.05 -2.13 -1.61
N PHE A 184 -10.49 -3.05 -0.82
CA PHE A 184 -11.15 -3.79 0.24
C PHE A 184 -10.09 -4.27 1.25
N VAL A 185 -10.51 -4.60 2.47
CA VAL A 185 -9.59 -4.92 3.57
C VAL A 185 -9.86 -6.30 4.15
N THR A 186 -8.87 -6.91 4.80
CA THR A 186 -9.00 -8.25 5.41
C THR A 186 -9.18 -8.22 6.93
N THR A 187 -9.48 -7.04 7.48
CA THR A 187 -9.90 -6.83 8.87
C THR A 187 -11.17 -5.99 8.96
N LYS A 188 -11.98 -6.19 10.01
CA LYS A 188 -13.01 -5.22 10.39
C LYS A 188 -12.36 -4.04 11.11
N ALA A 189 -12.15 -2.93 10.41
CA ALA A 189 -11.60 -1.70 10.99
C ALA A 189 -12.45 -1.16 12.17
N GLU A 190 -13.74 -1.51 12.22
CA GLU A 190 -14.71 -1.01 13.21
C GLU A 190 -14.78 -1.84 14.51
N SER A 191 -14.15 -3.02 14.58
CA SER A 191 -14.26 -3.87 15.77
C SER A 191 -12.96 -3.92 16.56
N LEU A 192 -12.94 -3.23 17.71
CA LEU A 192 -11.94 -3.42 18.78
C LEU A 192 -11.71 -4.91 19.10
N MET A 193 -12.71 -5.78 18.89
CA MET A 193 -12.60 -7.23 19.10
C MET A 193 -11.94 -7.98 17.94
N ALA A 194 -12.09 -7.55 16.69
CA ALA A 194 -11.38 -8.15 15.55
C ALA A 194 -9.87 -7.84 15.61
N THR A 195 -9.48 -6.65 16.07
CA THR A 195 -8.09 -6.27 16.32
C THR A 195 -7.42 -7.14 17.39
N ILE A 196 -8.19 -7.61 18.37
CA ILE A 196 -7.71 -8.50 19.45
C ILE A 196 -7.72 -9.98 19.02
N THR A 197 -8.67 -10.41 18.18
CA THR A 197 -8.83 -11.83 17.81
C THR A 197 -8.12 -12.22 16.51
N GLN A 198 -7.61 -11.26 15.73
CA GLN A 198 -6.97 -11.47 14.42
C GLN A 198 -7.78 -12.34 13.45
N LYS A 199 -9.11 -12.36 13.59
CA LYS A 199 -9.96 -13.11 12.66
C LYS A 199 -9.99 -12.36 11.32
N GLN A 200 -9.41 -12.98 10.29
CA GLN A 200 -9.43 -12.46 8.92
C GLN A 200 -10.84 -12.52 8.37
N GLU A 201 -11.35 -11.39 7.88
CA GLU A 201 -12.66 -11.27 7.25
C GLU A 201 -12.57 -10.21 6.15
N ILE A 202 -13.01 -10.55 4.94
CA ILE A 202 -13.08 -9.60 3.84
C ILE A 202 -14.16 -8.57 4.14
N SER A 203 -13.78 -7.30 4.16
CA SER A 203 -14.65 -6.15 4.40
C SER A 203 -14.45 -5.12 3.29
N GLY A 204 -15.44 -4.25 3.08
CA GLY A 204 -15.32 -3.14 2.12
C GLY A 204 -14.16 -2.17 2.46
N PRO A 205 -13.89 -1.16 1.62
CA PRO A 205 -12.82 -0.20 1.87
C PRO A 205 -13.05 0.53 3.23
N PRO A 206 -11.98 1.05 3.88
CA PRO A 206 -12.12 1.74 5.17
C PRO A 206 -13.17 2.86 5.11
N MET A 207 -14.29 2.67 5.79
CA MET A 207 -15.49 3.49 5.55
C MET A 207 -15.30 4.98 5.83
N TYR A 208 -14.42 5.32 6.76
CA TYR A 208 -14.17 6.69 7.20
C TYR A 208 -13.42 7.53 6.16
N PHE A 209 -12.73 6.92 5.19
CA PHE A 209 -12.01 7.66 4.13
C PHE A 209 -12.58 7.48 2.73
N THR A 210 -13.46 6.49 2.51
CA THR A 210 -14.04 6.22 1.19
C THR A 210 -14.92 7.38 0.72
N CYS A 211 -14.50 8.03 -0.37
CA CYS A 211 -15.16 9.21 -0.92
C CYS A 211 -16.27 8.89 -1.94
N ASP A 212 -16.21 7.73 -2.59
CA ASP A 212 -17.19 7.31 -3.60
C ASP A 212 -17.48 5.80 -3.48
N TRP A 213 -18.68 5.47 -2.98
CA TRP A 213 -19.10 4.10 -2.69
C TRP A 213 -19.49 3.30 -3.93
N ASP A 214 -20.03 3.96 -4.96
CA ASP A 214 -20.42 3.31 -6.20
C ASP A 214 -19.16 2.93 -6.99
N ALA A 215 -18.21 3.87 -7.11
CA ALA A 215 -16.91 3.60 -7.70
C ALA A 215 -16.14 2.52 -6.93
N ALA A 216 -16.19 2.52 -5.59
CA ALA A 216 -15.56 1.48 -4.79
C ALA A 216 -16.15 0.09 -5.08
N ALA A 217 -17.48 -0.02 -5.19
CA ALA A 217 -18.15 -1.26 -5.51
C ALA A 217 -17.78 -1.77 -6.91
N ASP A 218 -17.72 -0.89 -7.91
CA ASP A 218 -17.28 -1.22 -9.26
C ASP A 218 -15.80 -1.63 -9.31
N SER A 219 -14.96 -1.02 -8.50
CA SER A 219 -13.56 -1.42 -8.32
C SER A 219 -13.46 -2.84 -7.76
N VAL A 220 -14.22 -3.19 -6.72
CA VAL A 220 -14.22 -4.55 -6.15
C VAL A 220 -14.72 -5.57 -7.18
N ARG A 221 -15.77 -5.27 -7.96
CA ARG A 221 -16.24 -6.16 -9.04
C ARG A 221 -15.15 -6.44 -10.06
N ARG A 222 -14.47 -5.39 -10.55
CA ARG A 222 -13.37 -5.54 -11.51
C ARG A 222 -12.21 -6.36 -10.95
N LEU A 223 -11.91 -6.22 -9.65
CA LEU A 223 -10.88 -7.03 -8.98
C LEU A 223 -11.32 -8.50 -8.83
N ALA A 224 -12.60 -8.76 -8.56
CA ALA A 224 -13.14 -10.11 -8.48
C ALA A 224 -13.09 -10.83 -9.84
N ASP A 225 -13.31 -10.10 -10.95
CA ASP A 225 -13.24 -10.63 -12.31
C ASP A 225 -11.81 -11.07 -12.72
N LEU A 226 -10.78 -10.61 -11.99
CA LEU A 226 -9.41 -11.11 -12.15
C LEU A 226 -9.23 -12.52 -11.59
N ASP A 227 -10.21 -13.01 -10.81
CA ASP A 227 -10.17 -14.28 -10.11
C ASP A 227 -8.86 -14.39 -9.28
N PRO A 228 -8.63 -13.60 -8.21
CA PRO A 228 -7.39 -13.70 -7.44
C PRO A 228 -7.33 -15.00 -6.63
N LEU A 229 -6.14 -15.62 -6.54
CA LEU A 229 -5.90 -16.78 -5.66
C LEU A 229 -5.38 -16.37 -4.27
N VAL A 230 -4.60 -15.29 -4.25
CA VAL A 230 -4.01 -14.73 -3.03
C VAL A 230 -4.28 -13.24 -3.01
N VAL A 231 -4.68 -12.71 -1.85
CA VAL A 231 -4.94 -11.29 -1.65
C VAL A 231 -4.08 -10.74 -0.53
N ALA A 232 -3.41 -9.63 -0.82
CA ALA A 232 -2.65 -8.79 0.08
C ALA A 232 -3.35 -7.41 0.18
N SER A 233 -4.00 -7.11 1.30
CA SER A 233 -4.74 -5.85 1.49
C SER A 233 -3.94 -4.77 2.22
N GLY A 234 -4.26 -3.51 1.96
CA GLY A 234 -3.64 -2.34 2.61
C GLY A 234 -3.88 -2.32 4.12
N HIS A 235 -5.05 -2.76 4.59
CA HIS A 235 -5.32 -3.05 6.00
C HIS A 235 -5.69 -4.51 6.20
N GLY A 236 -5.17 -5.15 7.26
CA GLY A 236 -5.38 -6.59 7.49
C GLY A 236 -4.29 -7.26 8.27
#